data_AF-A0A139X3D8-F1
#
_entry.id   AF-A0A139X3D8-F1
#
_cell.length_a   1.000
_cell.length_b   1.000
_cell.length_c   1.000
_cell.angle_alpha   90.00
_cell.angle_beta   90.00
_cell.angle_gamma   90.00
#
_symmetry.space_group_name_H-M   'P 1'
#
loop_
_entity.id
_entity.type
_entity.pdbx_description
1 polymer ?
#
loop_
_entity_poly.entity_id
_entity_poly.type
_entity_poly.pdbx_seq_one_letter_code
_entity_poly.pdbx_strand_id
1 'polypeptide(L)'
;MTPKLMIEPSYWLGTGIKLEKIDNLNLFKFTDEMQARSDELLKRSKSGLIKPEEQAELDGISELAHIFTYANSILVAESKWFPTPSEKLSEEDLKKNHVRN
;
A
#
# COMPACT_ATOMS: atom_id res chain seq x y z
N MET A 1 -24.44 12.01 -9.00
CA MET A 1 -23.34 11.03 -8.95
C MET A 1 -23.58 10.03 -10.06
N THR A 2 -22.68 9.92 -11.03
CA THR A 2 -22.86 9.00 -12.18
C THR A 2 -22.15 7.69 -11.85
N PRO A 3 -22.81 6.52 -11.95
CA PRO A 3 -22.16 5.24 -11.69
C PRO A 3 -20.98 5.03 -12.66
N LYS A 4 -19.85 4.55 -12.13
CA LYS A 4 -18.64 4.26 -12.90
C LYS A 4 -18.55 2.75 -13.11
N LEU A 5 -18.38 2.31 -14.34
CA LEU A 5 -18.11 0.90 -14.66
C LEU A 5 -16.66 0.60 -14.30
N MET A 6 -16.43 -0.50 -13.59
CA MET A 6 -15.11 -0.87 -13.07
C MET A 6 -15.01 -2.38 -12.94
N ILE A 7 -13.85 -2.96 -13.26
CA ILE A 7 -13.56 -4.35 -12.89
C ILE A 7 -13.32 -4.40 -11.38
N GLU A 8 -13.94 -5.36 -10.68
CA GLU A 8 -13.78 -5.46 -9.24
C GLU A 8 -12.30 -5.62 -8.84
N PRO A 9 -11.78 -4.83 -7.87
CA PRO A 9 -10.37 -4.90 -7.45
C PRO A 9 -9.97 -6.29 -6.96
N SER A 10 -10.93 -7.03 -6.39
CA SER A 10 -10.78 -8.41 -5.92
C SER A 10 -10.32 -9.38 -7.01
N TYR A 11 -10.61 -9.09 -8.28
CA TYR A 11 -10.27 -9.91 -9.44
C TYR A 11 -8.75 -10.21 -9.51
N TRP A 12 -7.91 -9.28 -9.07
CA TRP A 12 -6.46 -9.39 -9.18
C TRP A 12 -5.76 -9.86 -7.91
N LEU A 13 -6.48 -10.15 -6.82
CA LEU A 13 -5.85 -10.56 -5.56
C LEU A 13 -4.98 -11.83 -5.70
N GLY A 14 -5.33 -12.74 -6.61
CA GLY A 14 -4.59 -13.98 -6.82
C GLY A 14 -3.40 -13.88 -7.77
N THR A 15 -3.34 -12.85 -8.64
CA THR A 15 -2.40 -12.83 -9.77
C THR A 15 -1.74 -11.47 -10.04
N GLY A 16 -2.38 -10.37 -9.63
CA GLY A 16 -1.89 -9.01 -9.89
C GLY A 16 -1.05 -8.42 -8.77
N ILE A 17 -0.97 -9.07 -7.61
CA ILE A 17 -0.22 -8.60 -6.46
C ILE A 17 0.84 -9.61 -6.02
N LYS A 18 1.94 -9.10 -5.46
CA LYS A 18 3.00 -9.88 -4.81
C LYS A 18 3.42 -9.20 -3.51
N LEU A 19 4.02 -9.97 -2.60
CA LEU A 19 4.70 -9.43 -1.44
C LEU A 19 6.15 -9.11 -1.80
N GLU A 20 6.62 -7.94 -1.38
CA GLU A 20 8.03 -7.55 -1.40
C GLU A 20 8.55 -7.41 0.01
N LYS A 21 9.74 -7.94 0.26
CA LYS A 21 10.46 -7.63 1.48
C LYS A 21 11.24 -6.32 1.31
N ILE A 22 10.89 -5.31 2.10
CA ILE A 22 11.62 -4.04 2.22
C ILE A 22 12.03 -3.90 3.69
N ASP A 23 13.33 -3.88 3.95
CA ASP A 23 13.92 -4.01 5.29
C ASP A 23 13.37 -5.26 6.03
N ASN A 24 12.61 -5.05 7.09
CA ASN A 24 12.00 -6.10 7.91
C ASN A 24 10.49 -6.27 7.65
N LEU A 25 9.94 -5.61 6.62
CA LEU A 25 8.52 -5.60 6.32
C LEU A 25 8.23 -6.34 5.02
N ASN A 26 7.14 -7.11 5.02
CA ASN A 26 6.55 -7.64 3.80
C ASN A 26 5.42 -6.69 3.38
N LEU A 27 5.61 -5.97 2.29
CA LEU A 27 4.66 -5.00 1.77
C LEU A 27 4.03 -5.52 0.47
N PHE A 28 2.78 -5.17 0.24
CA PHE A 28 2.08 -5.49 -0.99
C PHE A 28 2.55 -4.58 -2.13
N LYS A 29 2.73 -5.16 -3.32
CA LYS A 29 2.97 -4.42 -4.55
C LYS A 29 2.33 -5.12 -5.74
N PHE A 30 2.25 -4.44 -6.86
CA PHE A 30 1.87 -5.08 -8.12
C PHE A 30 2.93 -6.08 -8.60
N THR A 31 2.46 -7.10 -9.33
CA THR A 31 3.34 -7.89 -10.21
C THR A 31 3.91 -7.01 -11.31
N ASP A 32 5.01 -7.42 -11.94
CA ASP A 32 5.65 -6.59 -12.97
C ASP A 32 4.75 -6.48 -14.20
N GLU A 33 4.01 -7.55 -14.51
CA GLU A 33 2.98 -7.58 -15.54
C GLU A 33 1.82 -6.62 -15.22
N MET A 34 1.34 -6.62 -13.98
CA MET A 34 0.25 -5.75 -13.56
C MET A 34 0.67 -4.27 -13.56
N GLN A 35 1.89 -3.99 -13.10
CA GLN A 35 2.45 -2.63 -13.16
C GLN A 35 2.58 -2.15 -14.60
N ALA A 36 3.14 -2.97 -15.48
CA ALA A 36 3.27 -2.63 -16.90
C ALA A 36 1.91 -2.39 -17.57
N ARG A 37 0.89 -3.19 -17.23
CA ARG A 37 -0.48 -3.00 -17.72
C ARG A 37 -1.09 -1.69 -17.22
N SER A 38 -0.91 -1.37 -15.93
CA SER A 38 -1.35 -0.10 -15.34
C SER A 38 -0.72 1.10 -16.06
N ASP A 39 0.58 1.05 -16.31
CA ASP A 39 1.32 2.13 -16.98
C ASP A 39 0.87 2.32 -18.44
N GLU A 40 0.61 1.23 -19.17
CA GLU A 40 0.07 1.28 -20.53
C GLU A 40 -1.31 1.96 -20.55
N LEU A 41 -2.21 1.55 -19.65
CA LEU A 41 -3.55 2.09 -19.52
C LEU A 41 -3.52 3.57 -19.16
N LEU A 42 -2.67 3.97 -18.21
CA LEU A 42 -2.46 5.38 -17.87
C LEU A 42 -1.98 6.20 -19.07
N LYS A 43 -1.06 5.66 -19.88
CA LYS A 43 -0.57 6.33 -21.09
C LYS A 43 -1.68 6.51 -22.14
N ARG A 44 -2.52 5.49 -22.32
CA ARG A 44 -3.69 5.55 -23.21
C ARG A 44 -4.71 6.57 -22.73
N SER A 45 -5.00 6.58 -21.42
CA SER A 45 -5.91 7.53 -20.79
C SER A 45 -5.44 8.97 -21.01
N LYS A 46 -4.16 9.25 -20.72
CA LYS A 46 -3.54 10.56 -20.96
C LYS A 46 -3.56 11.00 -22.42
N SER A 47 -3.49 10.05 -23.35
CA SER A 47 -3.56 10.32 -24.80
C SER A 47 -5.00 10.46 -25.31
N GLY A 48 -6.02 10.24 -24.48
CA GLY A 48 -7.42 10.21 -24.89
C GLY A 48 -7.79 9.02 -25.78
N LEU A 49 -6.94 7.98 -25.83
CA LEU A 49 -7.10 6.79 -26.67
C LEU A 49 -7.61 5.57 -25.89
N ILE A 50 -8.00 5.76 -24.63
CA ILE A 50 -8.49 4.68 -23.78
C ILE A 50 -9.91 4.29 -24.17
N LYS A 51 -10.15 2.98 -24.31
CA LYS A 51 -11.48 2.44 -24.55
C LYS A 51 -12.28 2.34 -23.25
N PRO A 52 -13.62 2.28 -23.29
CA PRO A 52 -14.44 2.13 -22.08
C PRO A 52 -14.05 0.93 -21.22
N GLU A 53 -13.71 -0.21 -21.83
CA GLU A 53 -13.31 -1.43 -21.13
C GLU A 53 -11.94 -1.27 -20.47
N GLU A 54 -11.01 -0.61 -21.18
CA GLU A 54 -9.68 -0.27 -20.67
C GLU A 54 -9.77 0.73 -19.51
N GLN A 55 -10.73 1.66 -19.57
CA GLN A 55 -10.98 2.60 -18.48
C GLN A 55 -11.53 1.86 -17.25
N ALA A 56 -12.49 0.93 -17.44
CA ALA A 56 -13.01 0.11 -16.35
C ALA A 56 -11.93 -0.78 -15.70
N GLU A 57 -10.98 -1.29 -16.50
CA GLU A 57 -9.80 -2.01 -16.02
C GLU A 57 -8.88 -1.09 -15.21
N LEU A 58 -8.52 0.07 -15.77
CA LEU A 58 -7.66 1.07 -15.12
C LEU A 58 -8.26 1.53 -13.78
N ASP A 59 -9.57 1.71 -13.74
CA ASP A 59 -10.29 2.12 -12.53
C ASP A 59 -10.17 1.07 -11.44
N GLY A 60 -10.32 -0.21 -11.79
CA GLY A 60 -10.20 -1.32 -10.84
C GLY A 60 -8.78 -1.48 -10.32
N ILE A 61 -7.79 -1.37 -11.21
CA ILE A 61 -6.37 -1.39 -10.83
C ILE A 61 -6.04 -0.20 -9.91
N SER A 62 -6.57 0.98 -10.20
CA SER A 62 -6.35 2.18 -9.37
C SER A 62 -6.92 2.01 -7.98
N GLU A 63 -8.13 1.44 -7.86
CA GLU A 63 -8.73 1.16 -6.56
C GLU A 63 -7.96 0.08 -5.79
N LEU A 64 -7.49 -0.96 -6.47
CA LEU A 64 -6.60 -1.96 -5.85
C LEU A 64 -5.31 -1.31 -5.31
N ALA A 65 -4.74 -0.36 -6.06
CA ALA A 65 -3.57 0.38 -5.61
C ALA A 65 -3.84 1.20 -4.34
N HIS A 66 -5.03 1.82 -4.24
CA HIS A 66 -5.41 2.52 -3.01
C HIS A 66 -5.54 1.57 -1.82
N ILE A 67 -6.18 0.42 -2.01
CA ILE A 67 -6.37 -0.60 -0.97
C ILE A 67 -5.02 -1.04 -0.41
N PHE A 68 -4.07 -1.44 -1.26
CA PHE A 68 -2.78 -1.89 -0.75
C PHE A 68 -1.93 -0.75 -0.19
N THR A 69 -2.18 0.50 -0.58
CA THR A 69 -1.40 1.64 -0.11
C THR A 69 -1.80 1.94 1.32
N TYR A 70 -3.11 1.87 1.59
CA TYR A 70 -3.64 1.89 2.94
C TYR A 70 -3.10 0.73 3.78
N ALA A 71 -3.19 -0.51 3.28
CA ALA A 71 -2.69 -1.69 4.00
C ALA A 71 -1.19 -1.57 4.34
N ASN A 72 -0.36 -1.19 3.36
CA ASN A 72 1.06 -0.95 3.56
C ASN A 72 1.33 0.17 4.58
N SER A 73 0.53 1.24 4.57
CA SER A 73 0.67 2.33 5.53
C SER A 73 0.43 1.86 6.97
N ILE A 74 -0.57 1.00 7.19
CA ILE A 74 -0.82 0.38 8.50
C ILE A 74 0.35 -0.52 8.93
N LEU A 75 0.84 -1.38 8.03
CA LEU A 75 2.00 -2.25 8.31
C LEU A 75 3.26 -1.47 8.68
N VAL A 76 3.51 -0.36 7.99
CA VAL A 76 4.63 0.55 8.28
C VAL A 76 4.42 1.27 9.63
N ALA A 77 3.20 1.70 9.95
CA ALA A 77 2.91 2.35 11.23
C ALA A 77 3.10 1.39 12.42
N GLU A 78 2.60 0.15 12.32
CA GLU A 78 2.73 -0.85 13.37
C GLU A 78 4.20 -1.26 13.61
N SER A 79 5.01 -1.34 12.56
CA SER A 79 6.43 -1.65 12.68
C SER A 79 7.28 -0.51 13.24
N LYS A 80 6.91 0.74 12.97
CA LYS A 80 7.54 1.92 13.59
C LYS A 80 7.14 2.09 15.05
N TRP A 81 6.02 1.52 15.49
CA TRP A 81 5.51 1.63 16.86
C TRP A 81 6.21 0.71 17.88
N PHE A 82 7.28 -0.01 17.53
CA PHE A 82 8.10 -0.65 18.56
C PHE A 82 9.07 0.39 19.14
N PRO A 83 8.84 0.94 20.37
CA PRO A 83 9.91 1.62 21.07
C PRO A 83 11.04 0.60 21.18
N THR A 84 12.18 0.94 20.60
CA THR A 84 13.35 0.08 20.69
C THR A 84 13.64 -0.14 22.19
N PRO A 85 14.15 -1.31 22.61
CA PRO A 85 14.50 -1.53 24.02
C PRO A 85 15.37 -0.41 24.61
N SER A 86 16.14 0.29 23.76
CA SER A 86 16.95 1.46 24.11
C SER A 86 16.14 2.66 24.64
N GLU A 87 14.92 2.89 24.17
CA GLU A 87 14.07 3.99 24.65
C GLU A 87 13.39 3.63 25.99
N LYS A 88 13.00 2.36 26.18
CA LYS A 88 12.42 1.89 27.45
C LYS A 88 13.41 2.01 28.62
N LEU A 89 14.69 1.74 28.39
CA LEU A 89 15.74 1.90 29.40
C LEU A 89 15.86 3.36 29.87
N SER A 90 15.75 4.32 28.96
CA SER A 90 15.87 5.75 29.29
C SER A 90 14.71 6.30 30.13
N GLU A 91 13.48 5.83 29.91
CA GLU A 91 12.32 6.28 30.68
C GLU A 91 12.24 5.64 32.08
N GLU A 92 12.64 4.37 32.23
CA GLU A 92 12.65 3.71 33.53
C GLU A 92 13.74 4.26 34.46
N ASP A 93 14.90 4.63 33.91
CA ASP A 93 15.99 5.25 34.67
C ASP A 93 15.64 6.68 35.12
N LEU A 94 14.90 7.44 34.32
CA LEU A 94 14.38 8.76 34.71
C LEU A 94 13.33 8.65 35.84
N LYS A 95 12.45 7.63 35.78
CA LYS A 95 11.43 7.41 36.82
C LYS A 95 12.04 6.92 38.14
N LYS A 96 13.08 6.09 38.12
CA LYS A 96 13.75 5.63 39.36
C LYS A 96 14.49 6.74 40.11
N ASN A 97 14.99 7.75 39.41
CA ASN A 97 15.73 8.86 40.02
C ASN A 97 14.85 9.94 40.66
N HIS A 98 13.53 9.96 40.40
CA HIS A 98 12.61 10.93 40.98
C HIS A 98 11.91 10.46 42.27
N VAL A 99 12.17 9.22 42.72
CA VAL A 99 11.55 8.64 43.94
C VAL A 99 12.55 8.58 45.12
N ARG A 100 13.75 9.15 44.97
CA ARG A 100 14.83 9.10 45.98
C ARG A 100 15.26 10.44 46.58
N ASN A 101 14.50 11.53 46.38
CA ASN A 101 14.74 12.81 47.07
C ASN A 101 13.60 13.13 48.02
#